data_AF-A0A9D1FJY5-F1
#
_entry.id   AF-A0A9D1FJY5-F1
#
_cell.length_a   1.000
_cell.length_b   1.000
_cell.length_c   1.000
_cell.angle_alpha   90.00
_cell.angle_beta   90.00
_cell.angle_gamma   90.00
#
_symmetry.space_group_name_H-M   'P 1'
#
loop_
_entity.id
_entity.type
_entity.pdbx_description
1 polymer ?
#
loop_
_entity_poly.entity_id
_entity_poly.type
_entity_poly.pdbx_seq_one_letter_code
_entity_poly.pdbx_strand_id
1 'polypeptide(L)'
;MPVFYFIISLGVDGIEKLFQKFSKKIHKNETERNVYGRYDNLSMSSLIARGQIPQKHRQIAANYMVIKRIFGFSALHSRINNYERSILKKYGFDLLENSTISQINHQLEQLKIWSNSNDTYVKAYADEIFEIRVKELKFLRASNYATAVGEFYDGYKALERYIEYVAG
;
A
#
# COMPACT_ATOMS: atom_id res chain seq x y z
N MET A 1 10.48 40.73 -7.39
CA MET A 1 10.68 40.80 -5.92
C MET A 1 9.56 41.63 -5.30
N PRO A 2 8.48 41.02 -4.80
CA PRO A 2 7.73 41.68 -3.72
C PRO A 2 7.10 40.67 -2.74
N VAL A 3 7.76 40.39 -1.61
CA VAL A 3 7.14 39.66 -0.50
C VAL A 3 7.01 40.55 0.76
N PHE A 4 7.52 41.78 0.73
CA PHE A 4 7.64 42.59 1.95
C PHE A 4 6.60 43.71 2.15
N TYR A 5 5.64 43.90 1.24
CA TYR A 5 4.65 45.00 1.35
C TYR A 5 3.24 44.60 1.79
N PHE A 6 3.04 43.40 2.35
CA PHE A 6 1.71 42.95 2.80
C PHE A 6 1.46 43.06 4.32
N ILE A 7 2.42 43.61 5.09
CA ILE A 7 2.36 43.66 6.57
C ILE A 7 2.09 45.08 7.09
N ILE A 8 1.17 45.87 6.49
CA ILE A 8 0.71 47.13 7.13
C ILE A 8 -0.82 47.37 6.95
N SER A 9 -1.65 46.33 6.78
CA SER A 9 -3.12 46.53 6.75
C SER A 9 -3.96 45.43 7.42
N LEU A 10 -3.33 44.47 8.09
CA LEU A 10 -4.05 43.52 8.93
C LEU A 10 -3.88 43.96 10.39
N GLY A 11 -4.96 44.47 10.98
CA GLY A 11 -5.04 44.65 12.44
C GLY A 11 -4.72 43.34 13.16
N VAL A 12 -4.43 43.43 14.47
CA VAL A 12 -3.99 42.31 15.32
C VAL A 12 -4.83 41.03 15.11
N ASP A 13 -6.15 41.19 14.94
CA ASP A 13 -7.10 40.10 14.69
C ASP A 13 -6.86 39.32 13.37
N GLY A 14 -6.34 40.01 12.34
CA GLY A 14 -6.03 39.42 11.04
C GLY A 14 -4.78 38.54 11.09
N ILE A 15 -3.79 38.93 11.90
CA ILE A 15 -2.56 38.16 12.14
C ILE A 15 -2.88 36.92 12.97
N GLU A 16 -3.74 37.02 13.98
CA GLU A 16 -4.17 35.86 14.77
C GLU A 16 -4.93 34.83 13.93
N LYS A 17 -5.83 35.28 13.05
CA LYS A 17 -6.54 34.37 12.12
C LYS A 17 -5.58 33.68 11.15
N LEU A 18 -4.55 34.40 10.68
CA LEU A 18 -3.52 33.82 9.83
C LEU A 18 -2.70 32.79 10.61
N PHE A 19 -2.29 33.11 11.84
CA PHE A 19 -1.53 32.23 12.72
C PHE A 19 -2.32 30.96 13.07
N GLN A 20 -3.62 31.07 13.38
CA GLN A 20 -4.48 29.91 13.59
C GLN A 20 -4.64 29.05 12.33
N LYS A 21 -4.73 29.66 11.15
CA LYS A 21 -4.82 28.93 9.87
C LYS A 21 -3.51 28.21 9.55
N PHE A 22 -2.36 28.82 9.84
CA PHE A 22 -1.05 28.19 9.72
C PHE A 22 -0.87 27.06 10.73
N SER A 23 -1.22 27.27 12.00
CA SER A 23 -1.17 26.24 13.06
C SER A 23 -2.06 25.04 12.73
N LYS A 24 -3.31 25.25 12.28
CA LYS A 24 -4.19 24.16 11.81
C LYS A 24 -3.61 23.38 10.62
N LYS A 25 -2.92 24.06 9.70
CA LYS A 25 -2.26 23.43 8.54
C LYS A 25 -1.04 22.59 8.96
N ILE A 26 -0.27 23.06 9.95
CA ILE A 26 0.86 22.32 10.51
C ILE A 26 0.35 21.08 11.26
N HIS A 27 -0.67 21.22 12.11
CA HIS A 27 -1.24 20.08 12.83
C HIS A 27 -1.92 19.06 11.91
N LYS A 28 -2.57 19.47 10.82
CA LYS A 28 -3.09 18.53 9.81
C LYS A 28 -1.96 17.74 9.15
N ASN A 29 -0.86 18.40 8.78
CA ASN A 29 0.32 17.76 8.19
C ASN A 29 1.07 16.86 9.19
N GLU A 30 1.07 17.20 10.48
CA GLU A 30 1.60 16.34 11.56
C GLU A 30 0.71 15.13 11.78
N THR A 31 -0.61 15.27 11.69
CA THR A 31 -1.54 14.13 11.79
C THR A 31 -1.34 13.16 10.62
N GLU A 32 -1.17 13.67 9.39
CA GLU A 32 -0.85 12.86 8.22
C GLU A 32 0.54 12.19 8.36
N ARG A 33 1.56 12.90 8.86
CA ARG A 33 2.89 12.31 9.15
C ARG A 33 2.87 11.27 10.28
N ASN A 34 2.01 11.45 11.29
CA ASN A 34 1.87 10.53 12.42
C ASN A 34 1.10 9.26 12.02
N VAL A 35 0.21 9.34 11.02
CA VAL A 35 -0.35 8.16 10.35
C VAL A 35 0.78 7.34 9.72
N TYR A 36 1.66 7.95 8.91
CA TYR A 36 2.80 7.22 8.31
C TYR A 36 3.80 6.67 9.36
N GLY A 37 4.14 7.44 10.41
CA GLY A 37 5.06 7.03 11.47
C GLY A 37 4.54 5.93 12.41
N ARG A 38 3.22 5.64 12.39
CA ARG A 38 2.63 4.51 13.14
C ARG A 38 3.00 3.14 12.54
N TYR A 39 3.41 3.13 11.27
CA TYR A 39 3.59 1.91 10.48
C TYR A 39 5.06 1.49 10.31
N ASP A 40 6.01 2.34 10.67
CA ASP A 40 7.46 2.10 10.55
C ASP A 40 7.96 0.92 11.41
N ASN A 41 7.17 0.48 12.41
CA ASN A 41 7.47 -0.64 13.31
C ASN A 41 6.39 -1.74 13.28
N LEU A 42 5.65 -1.88 12.17
CA LEU A 42 4.53 -2.81 12.13
C LEU A 42 4.99 -4.24 11.84
N SER A 43 4.91 -5.11 12.86
CA SER A 43 5.14 -6.55 12.67
C SER A 43 4.02 -7.18 11.85
N MET A 44 4.36 -8.18 11.02
CA MET A 44 3.40 -9.01 10.27
C MET A 44 2.29 -9.57 11.17
N SER A 45 2.62 -9.90 12.42
CA SER A 45 1.70 -10.34 13.46
C SER A 45 0.63 -9.30 13.80
N SER A 46 0.96 -8.01 13.72
CA SER A 46 0.02 -6.90 13.96
C SER A 46 -0.95 -6.70 12.80
N LEU A 47 -0.50 -6.88 11.55
CA LEU A 47 -1.36 -6.88 10.36
C LEU A 47 -2.41 -7.97 10.43
N ILE A 48 -1.99 -9.14 10.91
CA ILE A 48 -2.82 -10.32 11.06
C ILE A 48 -3.86 -10.14 12.18
N ALA A 49 -3.43 -9.68 13.36
CA ALA A 49 -4.26 -9.68 14.57
C ALA A 49 -5.35 -8.60 14.64
N ARG A 50 -5.23 -7.50 13.87
CA ARG A 50 -6.01 -6.27 14.13
C ARG A 50 -7.30 -6.07 13.32
N GLY A 51 -7.69 -6.94 12.39
CA GLY A 51 -8.92 -6.67 11.62
C GLY A 51 -9.46 -7.82 10.78
N GLN A 52 -10.78 -7.80 10.54
CA GLN A 52 -11.45 -8.71 9.61
C GLN A 52 -10.73 -8.69 8.27
N ILE A 53 -10.21 -9.84 7.84
CA ILE A 53 -9.62 -9.95 6.50
C ILE A 53 -10.75 -9.78 5.47
N PRO A 54 -10.61 -8.92 4.45
CA PRO A 54 -11.61 -8.78 3.40
C PRO A 54 -11.89 -10.13 2.70
N GLN A 55 -13.14 -10.38 2.32
CA GLN A 55 -13.47 -11.62 1.61
C GLN A 55 -12.73 -11.77 0.28
N LYS A 56 -12.49 -10.66 -0.44
CA LYS A 56 -11.72 -10.70 -1.69
C LYS A 56 -10.28 -11.14 -1.49
N HIS A 57 -9.62 -10.68 -0.42
CA HIS A 57 -8.28 -11.14 -0.08
C HIS A 57 -8.25 -12.65 0.17
N ARG A 58 -9.24 -13.19 0.89
CA ARG A 58 -9.39 -14.64 1.10
C ARG A 58 -9.59 -15.40 -0.20
N GLN A 59 -10.49 -14.93 -1.06
CA GLN A 59 -10.76 -15.56 -2.35
C GLN A 59 -9.50 -15.64 -3.23
N ILE A 60 -8.79 -14.52 -3.36
CA ILE A 60 -7.59 -14.42 -4.19
C ILE A 60 -6.44 -15.25 -3.59
N ALA A 61 -6.28 -15.24 -2.27
CA ALA A 61 -5.27 -16.02 -1.57
C ALA A 61 -5.51 -17.54 -1.72
N ALA A 62 -6.77 -17.99 -1.56
CA ALA A 62 -7.13 -19.39 -1.78
C ALA A 62 -6.81 -19.82 -3.22
N ASN A 63 -7.19 -19.00 -4.21
CA ASN A 63 -6.88 -19.27 -5.62
C ASN A 63 -5.36 -19.34 -5.87
N TYR A 64 -4.59 -18.46 -5.26
CA TYR A 64 -3.12 -18.51 -5.33
C TYR A 64 -2.57 -19.82 -4.76
N MET A 65 -3.02 -20.24 -3.57
CA MET A 65 -2.55 -21.45 -2.91
C MET A 65 -2.93 -22.72 -3.66
N VAL A 66 -4.12 -22.77 -4.26
CA VAL A 66 -4.55 -23.89 -5.13
C VAL A 66 -3.60 -24.03 -6.32
N ILE A 67 -3.31 -22.92 -7.02
CA ILE A 67 -2.38 -22.92 -8.15
C ILE A 67 -0.98 -23.37 -7.70
N LYS A 68 -0.47 -22.77 -6.61
CA LYS A 68 0.84 -23.10 -6.02
C LYS A 68 0.93 -24.59 -5.65
N ARG A 69 -0.14 -25.20 -5.16
CA ARG A 69 -0.18 -26.62 -4.74
C ARG A 69 -0.28 -27.58 -5.92
N ILE A 70 -1.08 -27.28 -6.93
CA ILE A 70 -1.32 -28.18 -8.08
C ILE A 70 -0.21 -28.08 -9.11
N PHE A 71 0.16 -26.85 -9.49
CA PHE A 71 1.06 -26.58 -10.61
C PHE A 71 2.45 -26.12 -10.16
N GLY A 72 2.66 -25.86 -8.87
CA GLY A 72 3.84 -25.12 -8.44
C GLY A 72 3.86 -23.72 -9.07
N PHE A 73 5.05 -23.24 -9.40
CA PHE A 73 5.26 -21.99 -10.14
C PHE A 73 5.76 -22.21 -11.56
N SER A 74 5.67 -23.43 -12.10
CA SER A 74 6.09 -23.74 -13.47
C SER A 74 5.06 -23.29 -14.52
N ALA A 75 3.87 -22.85 -14.10
CA ALA A 75 2.89 -22.24 -14.99
C ALA A 75 3.38 -20.87 -15.49
N LEU A 76 3.34 -20.65 -16.80
CA LEU A 76 3.64 -19.35 -17.41
C LEU A 76 2.62 -18.32 -16.94
N HIS A 77 3.05 -17.43 -16.05
CA HIS A 77 2.25 -16.29 -15.60
C HIS A 77 2.64 -15.04 -16.38
N SER A 78 1.65 -14.31 -16.89
CA SER A 78 1.89 -13.03 -17.56
C SER A 78 2.34 -11.97 -16.56
N ARG A 79 3.35 -11.17 -16.94
CA ARG A 79 3.69 -9.92 -16.23
C ARG A 79 2.49 -8.96 -16.23
N ILE A 80 2.46 -8.03 -15.28
CA ILE A 80 1.46 -6.95 -15.30
C ILE A 80 1.59 -6.11 -16.58
N ASN A 81 0.45 -5.67 -17.12
CA ASN A 81 0.38 -4.83 -18.30
C ASN A 81 0.59 -3.33 -17.96
N ASN A 82 0.64 -2.47 -18.98
CA ASN A 82 0.88 -1.04 -18.78
C ASN A 82 -0.26 -0.34 -18.04
N TYR A 83 -1.49 -0.82 -18.18
CA TYR A 83 -2.66 -0.30 -17.49
C TYR A 83 -2.59 -0.57 -15.98
N GLU A 84 -2.36 -1.83 -15.60
CA GLU A 84 -2.18 -2.26 -14.20
C GLU A 84 -1.00 -1.52 -13.55
N ARG A 85 0.11 -1.34 -14.27
CA ARG A 85 1.24 -0.52 -13.81
C ARG A 85 0.85 0.94 -13.56
N SER A 86 -0.01 1.50 -14.42
CA SER A 86 -0.49 2.88 -14.25
C SER A 86 -1.40 3.03 -13.02
N ILE A 87 -2.20 2.00 -12.72
CA ILE A 87 -3.02 1.95 -11.49
C ILE A 87 -2.12 1.97 -10.26
N LEU A 88 -1.13 1.06 -10.19
CA LEU A 88 -0.19 1.03 -9.05
C LEU A 88 0.48 2.40 -8.85
N LYS A 89 1.00 2.99 -9.93
CA LYS A 89 1.66 4.30 -9.88
C LYS A 89 0.72 5.41 -9.42
N LYS A 90 -0.55 5.40 -9.84
CA LYS A 90 -1.57 6.39 -9.43
C LYS A 90 -1.75 6.44 -7.91
N TYR A 91 -1.62 5.30 -7.23
CA TYR A 91 -1.76 5.19 -5.78
C TYR A 91 -0.41 5.16 -5.03
N GLY A 92 0.71 5.39 -5.72
CA GLY A 92 2.05 5.43 -5.08
C GLY A 92 2.65 4.06 -4.77
N PHE A 93 2.22 3.02 -5.49
CA PHE A 93 2.70 1.65 -5.34
C PHE A 93 3.84 1.40 -6.33
N ASP A 94 5.06 1.19 -5.83
CA ASP A 94 6.19 0.72 -6.64
C ASP A 94 6.02 -0.75 -7.02
N LEU A 95 6.72 -1.20 -8.07
CA LEU A 95 6.68 -2.62 -8.46
C LEU A 95 7.11 -3.51 -7.30
N LEU A 96 6.50 -4.69 -7.23
CA LEU A 96 6.76 -5.62 -6.12
C LEU A 96 8.24 -6.04 -6.04
N GLU A 97 8.92 -6.11 -7.20
CA GLU A 97 10.35 -6.43 -7.31
C GLU A 97 11.28 -5.36 -6.75
N ASN A 98 10.82 -4.11 -6.65
CA ASN A 98 11.59 -2.97 -6.14
C ASN A 98 11.09 -2.51 -4.76
N SER A 99 10.31 -3.35 -4.08
CA SER A 99 9.70 -3.02 -2.80
C SER A 99 10.41 -3.74 -1.66
N THR A 100 10.49 -3.08 -0.51
CA THR A 100 10.97 -3.67 0.75
C THR A 100 9.83 -4.34 1.52
N ILE A 101 10.16 -5.18 2.50
CA ILE A 101 9.17 -5.81 3.39
C ILE A 101 8.31 -4.77 4.11
N SER A 102 8.92 -3.70 4.62
CA SER A 102 8.19 -2.64 5.35
C SER A 102 7.18 -1.93 4.45
N GLN A 103 7.58 -1.55 3.24
CA GLN A 103 6.69 -0.91 2.26
C GLN A 103 5.49 -1.81 1.91
N ILE A 104 5.72 -3.11 1.69
CA ILE A 104 4.63 -4.04 1.38
C ILE A 104 3.71 -4.26 2.59
N ASN A 105 4.25 -4.37 3.80
CA ASN A 105 3.43 -4.48 5.01
C ASN A 105 2.50 -3.27 5.18
N HIS A 106 3.04 -2.06 4.97
CA HIS A 106 2.26 -0.83 5.01
C HIS A 106 1.17 -0.79 3.93
N GLN A 107 1.52 -1.15 2.69
CA GLN A 107 0.57 -1.24 1.59
C GLN A 107 -0.55 -2.26 1.87
N LEU A 108 -0.21 -3.42 2.44
CA LEU A 108 -1.19 -4.44 2.81
C LEU A 108 -2.16 -3.96 3.89
N GLU A 109 -1.70 -3.17 4.85
CA GLU A 109 -2.59 -2.56 5.83
C GLU A 109 -3.57 -1.58 5.18
N GLN A 110 -3.06 -0.70 4.31
CA GLN A 110 -3.88 0.25 3.58
C GLN A 110 -4.95 -0.46 2.75
N LEU A 111 -4.56 -1.48 1.99
CA LEU A 111 -5.49 -2.29 1.19
C LEU A 111 -6.53 -2.99 2.07
N LYS A 112 -6.13 -3.54 3.22
CA LYS A 112 -7.09 -4.12 4.18
C LYS A 112 -8.11 -3.10 4.68
N ILE A 113 -7.68 -1.88 5.00
CA ILE A 113 -8.58 -0.82 5.45
C ILE A 113 -9.53 -0.42 4.32
N TRP A 114 -9.01 -0.21 3.11
CA TRP A 114 -9.80 0.21 1.95
C TRP A 114 -10.78 -0.86 1.47
N SER A 115 -10.38 -2.13 1.42
CA SER A 115 -11.26 -3.26 1.04
C SER A 115 -12.37 -3.54 2.06
N ASN A 116 -12.20 -3.10 3.32
CA ASN A 116 -13.24 -3.14 4.35
C ASN A 116 -14.05 -1.84 4.47
N SER A 117 -13.76 -0.83 3.64
CA SER A 117 -14.51 0.41 3.68
C SER A 117 -15.96 0.21 3.21
N ASN A 118 -16.86 1.07 3.69
CA ASN A 118 -18.26 1.09 3.25
C ASN A 118 -18.45 1.73 1.88
N ASP A 119 -17.42 2.43 1.36
CA ASP A 119 -17.44 3.04 0.05
C ASP A 119 -17.14 1.98 -1.01
N THR A 120 -18.12 1.73 -1.88
CA THR A 120 -18.03 0.71 -2.93
C THR A 120 -16.92 1.00 -3.93
N TYR A 121 -16.60 2.27 -4.20
CA TYR A 121 -15.52 2.63 -5.12
C TYR A 121 -14.16 2.38 -4.49
N VAL A 122 -13.95 2.85 -3.26
CA VAL A 122 -12.68 2.65 -2.53
C VAL A 122 -12.39 1.15 -2.36
N LYS A 123 -13.42 0.39 -2.01
CA LYS A 123 -13.33 -1.07 -1.91
C LYS A 123 -12.96 -1.72 -3.24
N ALA A 124 -13.63 -1.36 -4.33
CA ALA A 124 -13.34 -1.93 -5.65
C ALA A 124 -11.91 -1.63 -6.10
N TYR A 125 -11.42 -0.40 -5.89
CA TYR A 125 -10.03 -0.04 -6.22
C TYR A 125 -9.01 -0.82 -5.38
N ALA A 126 -9.27 -0.99 -4.09
CA ALA A 126 -8.39 -1.75 -3.22
C ALA A 126 -8.32 -3.23 -3.61
N ASP A 127 -9.48 -3.82 -3.93
CA ASP A 127 -9.56 -5.20 -4.40
C ASP A 127 -8.83 -5.37 -5.75
N GLU A 128 -8.97 -4.42 -6.68
CA GLU A 128 -8.24 -4.40 -7.96
C GLU A 128 -6.72 -4.31 -7.75
N ILE A 129 -6.25 -3.40 -6.89
CA ILE A 129 -4.82 -3.27 -6.58
C ILE A 129 -4.30 -4.57 -5.96
N PHE A 130 -5.06 -5.20 -5.07
CA PHE A 130 -4.66 -6.46 -4.46
C PHE A 130 -4.55 -7.59 -5.50
N GLU A 131 -5.48 -7.68 -6.46
CA GLU A 131 -5.39 -8.63 -7.59
C GLU A 131 -4.13 -8.40 -8.42
N ILE A 132 -3.80 -7.14 -8.74
CA ILE A 132 -2.57 -6.77 -9.45
C ILE A 132 -1.34 -7.22 -8.66
N ARG A 133 -1.30 -6.98 -7.35
CA ARG A 133 -0.18 -7.41 -6.48
C ARG A 133 0.00 -8.92 -6.49
N VAL A 134 -1.07 -9.70 -6.43
CA VAL A 134 -0.98 -11.16 -6.49
C VAL A 134 -0.52 -11.62 -7.89
N LYS A 135 -0.90 -10.93 -8.96
CA LYS A 135 -0.39 -11.19 -10.31
C LYS A 135 1.11 -10.93 -10.43
N GLU A 136 1.62 -9.83 -9.86
CA GLU A 136 3.07 -9.57 -9.78
C GLU A 136 3.79 -10.71 -9.03
N LEU A 137 3.26 -11.14 -7.88
CA LEU A 137 3.85 -12.23 -7.11
C LEU A 137 3.92 -13.53 -7.92
N LYS A 138 2.83 -13.91 -8.58
CA LYS A 138 2.79 -15.09 -9.46
C LYS A 138 3.88 -15.04 -10.53
N PHE A 139 4.03 -13.88 -11.18
CA PHE A 139 5.07 -13.67 -12.18
C PHE A 139 6.48 -13.81 -11.58
N LEU A 140 6.76 -13.17 -10.44
CA LEU A 140 8.08 -13.21 -9.79
C LEU A 140 8.46 -14.62 -9.34
N ARG A 141 7.51 -15.37 -8.81
CA ARG A 141 7.71 -16.75 -8.38
C ARG A 141 7.94 -17.71 -9.55
N ALA A 142 7.29 -17.48 -10.69
CA ALA A 142 7.48 -18.29 -11.90
C ALA A 142 8.77 -17.97 -12.66
N SER A 143 9.21 -16.71 -12.64
CA SER A 143 10.38 -16.26 -13.42
C SER A 143 11.70 -16.39 -12.68
N ASN A 144 11.73 -16.84 -11.42
CA ASN A 144 12.89 -16.79 -10.51
C ASN A 144 13.54 -15.39 -10.42
N TYR A 145 12.83 -14.35 -10.85
CA TYR A 145 13.36 -12.99 -10.98
C TYR A 145 13.61 -12.35 -9.61
N ALA A 146 12.89 -12.83 -8.59
CA ALA A 146 13.09 -12.46 -7.18
C ALA A 146 14.49 -12.80 -6.65
N THR A 147 15.24 -13.70 -7.29
CA THR A 147 16.61 -14.04 -6.89
C THR A 147 17.65 -13.04 -7.41
N ALA A 148 17.29 -12.16 -8.36
CA ALA A 148 18.22 -11.28 -9.06
C ALA A 148 18.20 -9.81 -8.58
N VAL A 149 17.20 -9.40 -7.80
CA VAL A 149 17.08 -8.02 -7.31
C VAL A 149 17.68 -7.93 -5.91
N GLY A 150 18.50 -6.91 -5.67
CA GLY A 150 19.44 -6.83 -4.54
C GLY A 150 18.85 -7.17 -3.16
N GLU A 151 19.73 -7.57 -2.24
CA GLU A 151 19.46 -8.21 -0.94
C GLU A 151 18.37 -7.54 -0.05
N PHE A 152 18.06 -6.27 -0.29
CA PHE A 152 17.08 -5.49 0.49
C PHE A 152 15.66 -5.46 -0.12
N TYR A 153 15.48 -5.88 -1.37
CA TYR A 153 14.20 -5.78 -2.11
C TYR A 153 13.37 -7.06 -2.00
N ASP A 154 13.06 -7.39 -0.75
CA ASP A 154 12.40 -8.64 -0.34
C ASP A 154 10.87 -8.49 -0.15
N GLY A 155 10.26 -7.43 -0.64
CA GLY A 155 8.85 -7.11 -0.43
C GLY A 155 7.88 -8.22 -0.85
N TYR A 156 8.22 -8.96 -1.92
CA TYR A 156 7.43 -10.10 -2.38
C TYR A 156 7.26 -11.19 -1.30
N LYS A 157 8.26 -11.37 -0.39
CA LYS A 157 8.19 -12.34 0.72
C LYS A 157 7.11 -11.94 1.73
N ALA A 158 6.91 -10.65 1.96
CA ALA A 158 5.87 -10.14 2.86
C ALA A 158 4.47 -10.41 2.30
N LEU A 159 4.28 -10.15 1.01
CA LEU A 159 3.02 -10.45 0.32
C LEU A 159 2.74 -11.95 0.27
N GLU A 160 3.75 -12.79 0.00
CA GLU A 160 3.60 -14.24 0.00
C GLU A 160 3.18 -14.77 1.38
N ARG A 161 3.85 -14.32 2.46
CA ARG A 161 3.47 -14.69 3.84
C ARG A 161 2.06 -14.24 4.19
N TYR A 162 1.63 -13.08 3.72
CA TYR A 162 0.26 -12.60 3.92
C TYR A 162 -0.75 -13.52 3.25
N ILE A 163 -0.51 -13.89 1.99
CA ILE A 163 -1.39 -14.78 1.24
C ILE A 163 -1.47 -16.16 1.90
N GLU A 164 -0.34 -16.73 2.31
CA GLU A 164 -0.29 -18.02 3.01
C GLU A 164 -1.12 -17.98 4.29
N TYR A 165 -0.97 -16.93 5.11
CA TYR A 165 -1.75 -16.76 6.32
C TYR A 165 -3.26 -16.62 6.04
N VAL A 166 -3.63 -15.81 5.04
CA VAL A 166 -5.03 -15.52 4.72
C VAL A 166 -5.74 -16.75 4.12
N ALA A 167 -5.02 -17.61 3.43
CA ALA A 167 -5.57 -18.81 2.80
C ALA A 167 -5.85 -19.95 3.78
N GLY A 168 -5.09 -20.04 4.89
CA GLY A 168 -5.19 -21.13 5.88
C GLY A 168 -4.17 -22.23 5.68
#